data_AF-A0A257JCX4-F1
#
_entry.id   AF-A0A257JCX4-F1
#
_cell.length_a   1.000
_cell.length_b   1.000
_cell.length_c   1.000
_cell.angle_alpha   90.00
_cell.angle_beta   90.00
_cell.angle_gamma   90.00
#
_symmetry.space_group_name_H-M   'P 1'
#
loop_
_entity.id
_entity.type
_entity.pdbx_description
1 polymer ?
#
loop_
_entity_poly.entity_id
_entity_poly.type
_entity_poly.pdbx_seq_one_letter_code
_entity_poly.pdbx_strand_id
1 'polypeptide(L)'
;MSHVVLARKYRPRSFAQMVGQVHVVQALGNALTSGRLHHAYLFTGTRGIGKTTVSRILAKSLNCTGPDGTGGVTAHPCGVCQACTEIDADRYIDYIELDAASNRSIDEIRELIERAAYKPSGGRCK
;
A
#
# COMPACT_ATOMS: atom_id res chain seq x y z
N MET A 1 11.55 -7.68 -25.86
CA MET A 1 10.37 -7.57 -24.96
C MET A 1 10.76 -8.15 -23.61
N SER A 2 10.71 -7.35 -22.54
CA SER A 2 11.04 -7.82 -21.20
C SER A 2 9.98 -8.82 -20.73
N HIS A 3 10.35 -10.09 -20.59
CA HIS A 3 9.46 -11.11 -20.03
C HIS A 3 9.21 -10.79 -18.55
N VAL A 4 7.99 -10.38 -18.21
CA VAL A 4 7.56 -10.18 -16.83
C VAL A 4 7.05 -11.50 -16.26
N VAL A 5 7.58 -11.89 -15.10
CA VAL A 5 7.13 -13.10 -14.37
C VAL A 5 5.64 -12.99 -14.04
N LEU A 6 4.89 -14.08 -14.21
CA LEU A 6 3.43 -14.13 -14.00
C LEU A 6 3.02 -13.59 -12.62
N ALA A 7 3.79 -13.92 -11.57
CA ALA A 7 3.54 -13.45 -10.21
C ALA A 7 3.56 -11.91 -10.07
N ARG A 8 4.34 -11.21 -10.90
CA ARG A 8 4.33 -9.74 -10.97
C ARG A 8 3.23 -9.23 -11.89
N LYS A 9 3.01 -9.89 -13.03
CA LYS A 9 1.98 -9.52 -14.02
C LYS A 9 0.57 -9.56 -13.43
N TYR A 10 0.27 -10.58 -12.63
CA TYR A 10 -1.05 -10.83 -12.04
C TYR A 10 -1.14 -10.43 -10.56
N ARG A 11 -0.19 -9.64 -10.04
CA ARG A 11 -0.28 -9.16 -8.65
C ARG A 11 -1.56 -8.31 -8.50
N PRO A 12 -2.47 -8.66 -7.58
CA PRO A 12 -3.71 -7.90 -7.36
C PRO A 12 -3.45 -6.42 -7.12
N ARG A 13 -4.23 -5.55 -7.77
CA ARG A 13 -4.10 -4.09 -7.65
C ARG A 13 -5.22 -3.46 -6.81
N SER A 14 -6.29 -4.19 -6.53
CA SER A 14 -7.40 -3.74 -5.69
C SER A 14 -7.86 -4.87 -4.78
N PHE A 15 -8.60 -4.52 -3.72
CA PHE A 15 -9.16 -5.51 -2.80
C PHE A 15 -10.10 -6.50 -3.47
N ALA A 16 -10.84 -6.07 -4.50
CA ALA A 16 -11.73 -6.95 -5.27
C ALA A 16 -10.98 -8.02 -6.09
N GLN A 17 -9.71 -7.78 -6.43
CA GLN A 17 -8.87 -8.74 -7.16
C GLN A 17 -8.12 -9.71 -6.22
N MET A 18 -8.20 -9.49 -4.90
CA MET A 18 -7.60 -10.41 -3.94
C MET A 18 -8.43 -11.69 -3.87
N VAL A 19 -7.76 -12.82 -4.11
CA VAL A 19 -8.38 -14.14 -4.00
C VAL A 19 -8.23 -14.64 -2.58
N GLY A 20 -9.35 -14.99 -1.94
CA GLY A 20 -9.38 -15.39 -0.54
C GLY A 20 -9.25 -14.19 0.42
N GLN A 21 -9.08 -14.47 1.72
CA GLN A 21 -8.93 -13.44 2.76
C GLN A 21 -10.15 -12.49 2.92
N VAL A 22 -11.36 -13.01 2.71
CA VAL A 22 -12.62 -12.22 2.74
C VAL A 22 -12.73 -11.39 4.02
N HIS A 23 -12.42 -11.97 5.17
CA HIS A 23 -12.50 -11.26 6.47
C HIS A 23 -11.53 -10.09 6.57
N VAL A 24 -10.31 -10.22 6.04
CA VAL A 24 -9.30 -9.15 6.08
C VAL A 24 -9.71 -8.02 5.13
N VAL A 25 -10.12 -8.37 3.92
CA VAL A 25 -10.59 -7.40 2.92
C VAL A 25 -11.80 -6.64 3.44
N GLN A 26 -12.76 -7.33 4.05
CA GLN A 26 -13.96 -6.72 4.61
C GLN A 26 -13.62 -5.81 5.79
N ALA A 27 -12.75 -6.25 6.71
CA ALA A 27 -12.34 -5.43 7.85
C ALA A 27 -11.63 -4.14 7.41
N LEU A 28 -10.68 -4.25 6.47
CA LEU A 28 -9.97 -3.09 5.92
C LEU A 28 -10.91 -2.17 5.12
N GLY A 29 -11.81 -2.73 4.31
CA GLY A 29 -12.82 -1.96 3.59
C GLY A 29 -13.70 -1.17 4.54
N ASN A 30 -14.20 -1.81 5.60
CA ASN A 30 -15.01 -1.15 6.62
C ASN A 30 -14.24 -0.05 7.37
N ALA A 31 -12.95 -0.28 7.69
CA ALA A 31 -12.11 0.72 8.32
C ALA A 31 -11.90 1.95 7.43
N LEU A 32 -11.66 1.74 6.13
CA LEU A 32 -11.51 2.81 5.14
C LEU A 32 -12.80 3.61 4.96
N THR A 33 -13.95 2.93 4.82
CA THR A 33 -15.25 3.60 4.64
C THR A 33 -15.71 4.33 5.90
N SER A 34 -15.43 3.78 7.09
CA SER A 34 -15.82 4.43 8.36
C SER A 34 -14.81 5.46 8.87
N GLY A 35 -13.68 5.65 8.18
CA GLY A 35 -12.60 6.56 8.60
C GLY A 35 -11.89 6.14 9.89
N ARG A 36 -12.14 4.92 10.40
CA ARG A 36 -11.53 4.39 11.64
C ARG A 36 -10.24 3.65 11.31
N LEU A 37 -9.21 4.42 10.96
CA LEU A 37 -7.91 3.90 10.57
C LEU A 37 -6.95 3.83 11.76
N HIS A 38 -6.28 2.70 11.91
CA HIS A 38 -5.15 2.56 12.82
C HIS A 38 -3.84 3.02 12.15
N HIS A 39 -2.89 3.50 12.96
CA HIS A 39 -1.57 3.94 12.49
C HIS A 39 -0.63 2.78 12.14
N ALA A 40 -0.91 1.57 12.67
CA ALA A 40 -0.09 0.39 12.44
C ALA A 40 -0.96 -0.83 12.14
N TYR A 41 -0.56 -1.59 11.12
CA TYR A 41 -1.18 -2.86 10.74
C TYR A 41 -0.11 -3.95 10.67
N LEU A 42 -0.33 -5.07 11.37
CA LEU A 42 0.53 -6.24 11.31
C LEU A 42 -0.16 -7.34 10.51
N PHE A 43 0.36 -7.63 9.31
CA PHE A 43 -0.11 -8.75 8.49
C PHE A 43 0.73 -9.99 8.77
N THR A 44 0.10 -11.08 9.22
CA THR A 44 0.78 -12.34 9.57
C THR A 44 0.39 -13.48 8.61
N GLY A 45 1.20 -14.55 8.60
CA GLY A 45 0.96 -15.77 7.83
C GLY A 45 2.12 -16.20 6.93
N THR A 46 1.96 -17.29 6.19
CA THR A 46 3.02 -17.94 5.40
C THR A 46 3.47 -17.10 4.18
N ARG A 47 4.65 -17.41 3.63
CA ARG A 47 5.18 -16.72 2.43
C ARG A 47 4.23 -16.94 1.24
N GLY A 48 3.97 -15.89 0.46
CA GLY A 48 3.18 -15.98 -0.77
C GLY A 48 1.68 -15.73 -0.63
N ILE A 49 1.11 -15.64 0.58
CA ILE A 49 -0.35 -15.43 0.78
C ILE A 49 -0.86 -14.02 0.45
N GLY A 50 0.01 -13.11 -0.01
CA GLY A 50 -0.37 -11.75 -0.40
C GLY A 50 -0.21 -10.67 0.67
N LYS A 51 0.51 -10.91 1.78
CA LYS A 51 0.72 -9.90 2.86
C LYS A 51 1.19 -8.53 2.34
N THR A 52 2.30 -8.51 1.59
CA THR A 52 2.84 -7.29 1.00
C THR A 52 1.89 -6.69 -0.04
N THR A 53 1.13 -7.52 -0.75
CA THR A 53 0.13 -7.05 -1.72
C THR A 53 -1.02 -6.33 -1.03
N VAL A 54 -1.55 -6.87 0.07
CA VAL A 54 -2.60 -6.22 0.87
C VAL A 54 -2.10 -4.89 1.42
N SER A 55 -0.88 -4.85 1.96
CA SER A 55 -0.24 -3.61 2.43
C SER A 55 -0.16 -2.55 1.32
N ARG A 56 0.29 -2.94 0.12
CA ARG A 56 0.37 -2.03 -1.05
C ARG A 56 -1.00 -1.53 -1.50
N ILE A 57 -2.03 -2.38 -1.49
CA ILE A 57 -3.41 -1.98 -1.83
C ILE A 57 -3.94 -1.01 -0.76
N LEU A 58 -3.66 -1.23 0.51
CA LEU A 58 -4.03 -0.32 1.59
C LEU A 58 -3.34 1.05 1.41
N ALA A 59 -2.04 1.08 1.11
CA ALA A 59 -1.32 2.33 0.83
C ALA A 59 -1.93 3.11 -0.34
N LYS A 60 -2.34 2.43 -1.42
CA LYS A 60 -3.08 3.05 -2.54
C LYS A 60 -4.43 3.58 -2.09
N SER A 61 -5.14 2.84 -1.26
CA SER A 61 -6.47 3.20 -0.75
C SER A 61 -6.45 4.46 0.11
N LEU A 62 -5.35 4.67 0.86
CA LEU A 62 -5.11 5.86 1.68
C LEU A 62 -4.72 7.09 0.85
N ASN A 63 -3.86 6.91 -0.16
CA ASN A 63 -3.33 8.01 -0.98
C ASN A 63 -4.10 8.26 -2.28
N CYS A 64 -5.18 7.52 -2.53
CA CYS A 64 -5.98 7.68 -3.75
C CYS A 64 -6.61 9.07 -3.79
N THR A 65 -6.41 9.78 -4.91
CA THR A 65 -7.07 11.06 -5.21
C THR A 65 -8.28 10.90 -6.14
N GLY A 66 -8.63 9.68 -6.52
CA GLY A 66 -9.65 9.41 -7.55
C GLY A 66 -9.18 9.76 -8.97
N PRO A 67 -9.95 9.37 -10.00
CA PRO A 67 -9.63 9.67 -11.40
C PRO A 67 -9.63 11.17 -11.69
N ASP A 68 -10.49 11.93 -11.01
CA ASP A 68 -10.66 13.38 -11.19
C ASP A 68 -9.79 14.22 -10.22
N GLY A 69 -8.96 13.58 -9.40
CA GLY A 69 -8.07 14.25 -8.43
C GLY A 69 -8.75 14.79 -7.15
N THR A 70 -10.08 14.77 -7.10
CA THR A 70 -10.89 15.31 -5.98
C THR A 70 -11.36 14.25 -4.97
N GLY A 71 -11.15 12.96 -5.27
CA GLY A 71 -11.51 11.85 -4.40
C GLY A 71 -10.69 11.83 -3.10
N GLY A 72 -11.04 10.94 -2.18
CA GLY A 72 -10.33 10.77 -0.89
C GLY A 72 -10.03 9.31 -0.57
N VAL A 73 -9.78 9.05 0.72
CA VAL A 73 -9.57 7.69 1.23
C VAL A 73 -10.74 6.81 0.79
N THR A 74 -10.42 5.69 0.15
CA THR A 74 -11.43 4.82 -0.47
C THR A 74 -11.05 3.35 -0.36
N ALA A 75 -12.03 2.48 -0.16
CA ALA A 75 -11.84 1.03 -0.28
C ALA A 75 -11.63 0.56 -1.73
N HIS A 76 -11.84 1.44 -2.71
CA HIS A 76 -11.73 1.12 -4.13
C HIS A 76 -10.72 2.06 -4.80
N PRO A 77 -9.41 1.74 -4.72
CA PRO A 77 -8.39 2.56 -5.38
C PRO A 77 -8.61 2.58 -6.89
N CYS A 78 -8.55 3.76 -7.51
CA CYS A 78 -8.94 3.96 -8.91
C CYS A 78 -7.97 3.33 -9.93
N GLY A 79 -6.70 3.12 -9.55
CA GLY A 79 -5.68 2.53 -10.43
C GLY A 79 -5.16 3.45 -11.53
N VAL A 80 -5.69 4.67 -11.67
CA VAL A 80 -5.33 5.61 -12.75
C VAL A 80 -4.69 6.90 -12.25
N CYS A 81 -4.92 7.30 -11.00
CA CYS A 81 -4.31 8.50 -10.44
C CYS A 81 -2.81 8.32 -10.20
N GLN A 82 -2.08 9.44 -10.10
CA GLN A 82 -0.63 9.45 -9.90
C GLN A 82 -0.20 8.60 -8.69
N ALA A 83 -0.88 8.72 -7.55
CA ALA A 83 -0.56 7.92 -6.38
C ALA A 83 -0.73 6.40 -6.65
N CYS A 84 -1.80 5.99 -7.32
CA CYS A 84 -2.01 4.57 -7.63
C CYS A 84 -0.96 4.03 -8.60
N THR A 85 -0.64 4.78 -9.66
CA THR A 85 0.30 4.35 -10.70
C THR A 85 1.74 4.35 -10.19
N GLU A 86 2.14 5.35 -9.39
CA GLU A 86 3.47 5.44 -8.81
C GLU A 86 3.69 4.41 -7.70
N ILE A 87 2.68 4.13 -6.86
CA ILE A 87 2.77 3.06 -5.86
C ILE A 87 2.90 1.70 -6.55
N ASP A 88 2.19 1.44 -7.65
CA ASP A 88 2.35 0.19 -8.40
C ASP A 88 3.72 0.10 -9.09
N ALA A 89 4.32 1.24 -9.42
CA ALA A 89 5.64 1.35 -10.02
C ALA A 89 6.80 1.43 -9.00
N ASP A 90 6.50 1.43 -7.69
CA ASP A 90 7.47 1.53 -6.60
C ASP A 90 8.27 2.86 -6.60
N ARG A 91 7.65 3.95 -7.04
CA ARG A 91 8.30 5.28 -7.17
C ARG A 91 7.55 6.41 -6.44
N TYR A 92 6.57 6.07 -5.63
CA TYR A 92 5.81 7.07 -4.89
C TYR A 92 6.62 7.54 -3.69
N ILE A 93 6.89 8.85 -3.61
CA ILE A 93 7.82 9.44 -2.63
C ILE A 93 7.43 9.13 -1.18
N ASP A 94 6.13 9.22 -0.87
CA ASP A 94 5.63 9.00 0.50
C ASP A 94 5.29 7.52 0.78
N TYR A 95 5.71 6.59 -0.09
CA TYR A 95 5.58 5.15 0.13
C TYR A 95 6.97 4.51 0.12
N ILE A 96 7.38 4.00 1.28
CA ILE A 96 8.66 3.33 1.45
C ILE A 96 8.40 1.85 1.74
N GLU A 97 8.83 0.97 0.84
CA GLU A 97 8.83 -0.48 1.07
C GLU A 97 10.23 -0.92 1.51
N LEU A 98 10.35 -1.31 2.78
CA LEU A 98 11.60 -1.81 3.37
C LEU A 98 11.54 -3.33 3.53
N ASP A 99 12.46 -4.04 2.89
CA ASP A 99 12.67 -5.47 3.16
C ASP A 99 13.58 -5.65 4.37
N ALA A 100 12.98 -5.97 5.53
CA ALA A 100 13.72 -6.22 6.76
C ALA A 100 14.63 -7.47 6.70
N ALA A 101 14.43 -8.38 5.75
CA ALA A 101 15.32 -9.52 5.58
C ALA A 101 16.67 -9.11 4.96
N SER A 102 16.67 -8.04 4.16
CA SER A 102 17.87 -7.51 3.50
C SER A 102 18.48 -6.34 4.25
N ASN A 103 17.64 -5.48 4.84
CA ASN A 103 18.04 -4.26 5.54
C ASN A 103 17.98 -4.50 7.06
N ARG A 104 19.07 -5.09 7.60
CA ARG A 104 19.15 -5.52 9.01
C ARG A 104 19.85 -4.51 9.92
N SER A 105 20.34 -3.40 9.38
CA SER A 105 21.11 -2.45 10.18
C SER A 105 20.17 -1.60 11.05
N ILE A 106 20.65 -1.25 12.24
CA ILE A 106 19.91 -0.36 13.15
C ILE A 106 19.84 1.06 12.56
N ASP A 107 20.86 1.47 11.82
CA ASP A 107 20.96 2.83 11.28
C ASP A 107 19.93 3.08 10.16
N GLU A 108 19.65 2.09 9.29
CA GLU A 108 18.56 2.20 8.29
C GLU A 108 17.19 2.46 8.92
N ILE A 109 16.89 1.79 10.04
CA ILE A 109 15.62 1.99 10.75
C ILE A 109 15.59 3.36 11.42
N ARG A 110 16.71 3.83 11.98
CA ARG A 110 16.81 5.18 12.56
C ARG A 110 16.54 6.26 11.52
N GLU A 111 17.18 6.17 10.36
CA GLU A 111 16.91 7.10 9.25
C GLU A 111 15.45 7.08 8.81
N LEU A 112 14.82 5.89 8.77
CA LEU A 112 13.40 5.78 8.43
C LEU A 112 12.50 6.49 9.45
N ILE A 113 12.79 6.32 10.75
CA ILE A 113 12.04 6.98 11.83
C ILE A 113 12.22 8.50 11.76
N GLU A 114 13.43 8.99 11.47
CA GLU A 114 13.67 10.42 11.29
C GLU A 114 12.89 10.98 10.09
N ARG A 115 12.88 10.27 8.96
CA ARG A 115 12.09 10.67 7.78
C ARG A 115 10.59 10.71 8.08
N ALA A 116 10.07 9.78 8.88
CA ALA A 116 8.67 9.75 9.29
C ALA A 116 8.24 10.93 10.18
N ALA A 117 9.18 11.68 10.76
CA ALA A 117 8.87 12.88 11.54
C ALA A 117 8.34 14.03 10.65
N TYR A 118 8.79 14.08 9.39
CA TYR A 118 8.42 15.13 8.43
C TYR A 118 7.00 14.95 7.88
N LYS A 119 6.42 16.03 7.35
CA LYS A 119 5.11 15.96 6.67
C LYS A 119 5.28 15.29 5.29
N PRO A 120 4.27 14.52 4.84
CA PRO A 120 4.29 13.94 3.50
C PRO A 120 4.35 15.03 2.43
N SER A 121 5.10 14.80 1.36
CA SER A 121 5.31 15.79 0.30
C SER A 121 4.17 15.83 -0.72
N GLY A 122 3.57 14.67 -1.02
CA GLY A 122 2.44 14.51 -1.94
C GLY A 122 1.32 13.59 -1.42
N GLY A 123 1.58 12.83 -0.37
CA GLY A 123 0.63 11.95 0.30
C GLY A 123 -0.33 12.70 1.23
N ARG A 124 -1.50 12.10 1.46
CA ARG A 124 -2.53 12.68 2.34
C ARG A 124 -2.40 12.26 3.80
N CYS A 125 -1.85 11.07 4.03
CA CYS A 125 -1.76 10.46 5.35
C CYS A 125 -0.34 10.63 5.92
N LYS A 126 -0.26 10.92 7.23
CA LYS A 126 0.95 10.81 8.04
C LYS A 126 0.89 9.53 8.85
#